data_AF-A0A7X6SY62-F1
#
_entry.id   AF-A0A7X6SY62-F1
#
_cell.length_a   1.000
_cell.length_b   1.000
_cell.length_c   1.000
_cell.angle_alpha   90.00
_cell.angle_beta   90.00
_cell.angle_gamma   90.00
#
_symmetry.space_group_name_H-M   'P 1'
#
loop_
_entity.id
_entity.type
_entity.pdbx_description
1 polymer ?
#
loop_
_entity_poly.entity_id
_entity_poly.type
_entity_poly.pdbx_seq_one_letter_code
_entity_poly.pdbx_strand_id
1 'polypeptide(L)' 'MRTSNSIERLNEESRRKERVIRIFPNDQSLIRLMGAVLMEHHERWIQGKKYFNMEVYYEERDEARRHALAQRAAHLQVV' A
#
# COMPACT_ATOMS: atom_id res chain seq x y z
N MET A 1 11.49 9.04 -11.44
CA MET A 1 10.32 9.94 -11.44
C MET A 1 9.92 10.23 -10.01
N ARG A 2 10.02 11.48 -9.53
CA ARG A 2 9.40 11.91 -8.28
C ARG A 2 8.11 12.63 -8.63
N THR A 3 6.97 12.00 -8.44
CA THR A 3 5.66 12.63 -8.66
C THR A 3 4.97 12.77 -7.31
N SER A 4 4.88 14.00 -6.80
CA SER A 4 4.08 14.37 -5.61
C SER A 4 2.58 14.46 -5.91
N ASN A 5 2.18 14.35 -7.18
CA ASN A 5 0.80 14.46 -7.65
C ASN A 5 -0.21 13.66 -6.81
N SER A 6 0.12 12.43 -6.42
CA SER A 6 -0.80 11.62 -5.60
C SER A 6 -1.06 12.23 -4.23
N ILE A 7 -0.04 12.80 -3.60
CA ILE A 7 -0.12 13.46 -2.29
C ILE A 7 -0.81 14.81 -2.42
N GLU A 8 -0.51 15.58 -3.47
CA GLU A 8 -1.16 16.86 -3.75
C GLU A 8 -2.67 16.68 -3.93
N ARG A 9 -3.08 15.66 -4.70
CA ARG A 9 -4.49 15.34 -4.92
C ARG A 9 -5.21 14.93 -3.63
N LEU A 10 -4.56 14.15 -2.77
CA LEU A 10 -5.09 13.78 -1.45
C LEU A 10 -5.23 15.00 -0.51
N ASN A 11 -4.25 15.88 -0.52
CA ASN A 11 -4.26 17.11 0.27
C ASN A 11 -5.38 18.05 -0.18
N GLU A 12 -5.61 18.19 -1.49
CA GLU A 12 -6.74 18.94 -2.01
C GLU A 12 -8.10 18.37 -1.57
N GLU A 13 -8.28 17.04 -1.64
CA GLU A 13 -9.51 16.39 -1.20
C GLU A 13 -9.79 16.63 0.29
N SER A 14 -8.74 16.54 1.12
CA SER A 14 -8.81 16.83 2.56
C SER A 14 -9.21 18.29 2.81
N ARG A 15 -8.56 19.24 2.13
CA ARG A 15 -8.85 20.68 2.22
C ARG A 15 -10.27 21.03 1.76
N ARG A 16 -10.80 20.34 0.74
CA ARG A 16 -12.18 20.54 0.27
C ARG A 16 -13.21 20.12 1.33
N LYS A 17 -12.99 19.01 2.02
CA LYS A 17 -13.88 18.53 3.10
C LYS A 17 -13.77 19.39 4.36
N GLU A 18 -12.57 19.86 4.70
CA GLU A 18 -12.33 20.81 5.78
C GLU A 18 -13.07 22.15 5.55
N ARG A 19 -13.02 22.68 4.31
CA ARG A 19 -13.63 23.96 3.95
C ARG A 19 -15.14 24.05 4.23
N VAL A 20 -15.85 22.92 4.22
CA VAL A 20 -17.29 22.86 4.52
C VAL A 20 -17.56 23.10 6.01
N ILE A 21 -16.72 22.57 6.89
CA ILE A 21 -16.90 22.62 8.34
C ILE A 21 -16.46 23.98 8.92
N ARG A 22 -15.44 24.61 8.32
CA ARG A 22 -14.86 25.92 8.69
C ARG A 22 -14.21 25.99 10.08
N ILE A 23 -14.90 25.55 11.14
CA ILE A 23 -14.43 25.57 12.53
C ILE A 23 -14.80 24.24 13.18
N PHE A 24 -13.81 23.56 13.76
CA PHE A 24 -14.05 22.31 14.51
C PHE A 24 -14.39 22.60 15.97
N PRO A 25 -15.36 21.90 16.56
CA PRO A 25 -15.72 22.08 17.96
C PRO A 25 -14.68 21.53 18.95
N ASN A 26 -13.80 20.63 18.50
CA ASN A 26 -12.66 20.07 19.23
C ASN A 26 -11.74 19.28 18.29
N ASP A 27 -10.54 18.97 18.76
CA ASP A 27 -9.52 18.22 18.01
C ASP A 27 -9.97 16.80 17.63
N GLN A 28 -10.79 16.17 18.47
CA GLN A 28 -11.30 14.82 18.20
C GLN A 28 -12.22 14.81 16.97
N SER A 29 -13.00 15.86 16.76
CA SER A 29 -13.84 15.99 15.57
C SER A 29 -13.02 16.13 14.28
N LEU A 30 -11.88 16.83 14.33
CA LEU A 30 -10.94 16.89 13.21
C LEU A 30 -10.33 15.52 12.92
N ILE A 31 -9.84 14.82 13.96
CA ILE A 31 -9.23 13.49 13.82
C ILE A 31 -10.23 12.51 13.21
N ARG A 32 -11.51 12.53 13.64
CA ARG A 32 -12.56 11.67 13.09
C ARG A 32 -12.80 11.93 11.61
N LEU A 33 -12.88 13.20 11.21
CA LEU A 33 -13.05 13.56 9.80
C LEU A 33 -11.85 13.07 8.97
N MET A 34 -10.64 13.42 9.39
CA MET A 34 -9.42 13.05 8.66
C MET A 34 -9.27 11.52 8.59
N GLY A 35 -9.55 10.82 9.69
CA GLY A 35 -9.58 9.36 9.73
C GLY A 35 -10.57 8.77 8.71
N ALA A 36 -11.81 9.26 8.69
CA ALA A 36 -12.82 8.79 7.73
C ALA A 36 -12.40 9.03 6.27
N VAL A 37 -11.83 10.20 5.95
CA VAL A 37 -11.36 10.53 4.61
C VAL A 37 -10.21 9.63 4.17
N LEU A 38 -9.24 9.40 5.05
CA LEU A 38 -8.08 8.55 4.76
C LEU A 38 -8.49 7.09 4.63
N MET A 39 -9.42 6.60 5.44
CA MET A 39 -9.99 5.25 5.31
C MET A 39 -10.68 5.07 3.96
N GLU A 40 -11.54 6.01 3.56
CA GLU A 40 -12.20 6.00 2.25
C GLU A 40 -11.16 5.96 1.10
N HIS A 41 -10.10 6.75 1.20
CA HIS A 41 -9.05 6.78 0.18
C HIS A 41 -8.24 5.47 0.13
N HIS A 42 -7.94 4.91 1.30
CA HIS A 42 -7.23 3.64 1.42
C HIS A 42 -8.05 2.49 0.82
N GLU A 43 -9.36 2.42 1.10
CA GLU A 43 -10.24 1.43 0.49
C GLU A 43 -10.27 1.54 -1.03
N ARG A 44 -10.35 2.76 -1.57
CA ARG A 44 -10.27 3.00 -3.02
C ARG A 44 -8.93 2.56 -3.62
N TRP A 45 -7.82 2.71 -2.89
CA TRP A 45 -6.51 2.25 -3.33
C TRP A 45 -6.40 0.73 -3.33
N ILE A 46 -6.92 0.06 -2.30
CA ILE A 46 -6.95 -1.41 -2.23
C ILE A 46 -7.83 -2.00 -3.33
N GLN A 47 -9.01 -1.41 -3.57
CA GLN A 47 -9.97 -1.89 -4.57
C GLN A 47 -9.62 -1.42 -6.00
N GLY A 48 -8.66 -0.51 -6.13
CA GLY A 48 -8.23 0.06 -7.41
C GLY A 48 -7.48 -0.94 -8.29
N LYS A 49 -6.96 -0.44 -9.43
CA LYS A 49 -6.17 -1.27 -10.35
C LYS A 49 -4.90 -1.80 -9.66
N LYS A 50 -4.69 -3.11 -9.73
CA LYS A 50 -3.42 -3.75 -9.35
C LYS A 50 -2.35 -3.38 -10.38
N TYR A 51 -1.56 -2.35 -10.08
CA TYR A 51 -0.51 -1.87 -10.99
C TYR A 51 0.73 -2.77 -11.02
N PHE A 52 0.98 -3.53 -9.95
CA PHE A 52 2.05 -4.52 -9.87
C PHE A 52 1.46 -5.88 -9.52
N ASN A 53 1.46 -6.82 -10.49
CA ASN A 53 1.20 -8.22 -10.18
C ASN A 53 2.52 -8.90 -9.81
N MET A 54 2.64 -9.31 -8.55
CA MET A 54 3.83 -9.98 -8.03
C MET A 54 3.72 -11.50 -8.02
N GLU A 55 2.62 -12.08 -8.51
CA GLU A 55 2.40 -13.53 -8.54
C GLU A 55 3.55 -14.27 -9.24
N VAL A 56 3.88 -13.89 -10.47
CA VAL A 56 4.98 -14.49 -11.25
C VAL A 56 6.31 -14.37 -10.52
N TYR A 57 6.60 -13.19 -9.94
CA TYR A 57 7.83 -12.99 -9.17
C TYR A 57 7.95 -13.94 -7.97
N TYR A 58 6.85 -14.15 -7.24
CA TYR A 58 6.85 -15.04 -6.10
C TYR A 58 6.96 -16.51 -6.50
N GLU A 59 6.32 -16.91 -7.60
CA GLU A 59 6.46 -18.26 -8.18
C GLU A 59 7.92 -18.55 -8.54
N GLU A 60 8.55 -17.66 -9.32
CA GLU A 60 9.96 -17.77 -9.74
C GLU A 60 10.91 -17.82 -8.53
N ARG A 61 10.68 -16.95 -7.53
CA ARG A 61 11.49 -16.92 -6.30
C ARG A 61 11.37 -18.22 -5.52
N ASP A 62 10.16 -18.76 -5.39
CA ASP A 62 9.91 -19.96 -4.61
C ASP A 62 10.42 -21.22 -5.33
N GLU A 63 10.39 -21.25 -6.67
CA GLU A 63 11.09 -22.25 -7.49
C GLU A 63 12.61 -22.18 -7.28
N ALA A 64 13.21 -21.00 -7.43
CA ALA A 64 14.65 -20.81 -7.23
C ALA A 64 15.08 -21.26 -5.81
N ARG A 65 14.27 -20.95 -4.79
CA ARG A 65 14.51 -21.38 -3.41
C ARG A 65 14.42 -22.90 -3.26
N ARG A 66 13.44 -23.55 -3.88
CA ARG A 66 13.31 -25.03 -3.89
C ARG A 66 14.51 -25.68 -4.57
N HIS A 67 14.96 -25.15 -5.71
CA HIS A 67 16.14 -25.65 -6.41
C HIS A 67 17.41 -25.50 -5.57
N ALA A 68 17.64 -24.36 -4.94
CA ALA A 68 18.79 -24.14 -4.06
C ALA A 68 18.81 -25.10 -2.86
N LEU A 69 17.64 -25.35 -2.24
CA LEU A 69 17.52 -26.31 -1.14
C LEU A 69 17.80 -27.75 -1.60
N ALA A 70 17.27 -28.14 -2.76
CA ALA A 70 17.53 -29.46 -3.35
C ALA A 70 19.01 -29.66 -3.69
N GLN A 71 19.66 -28.66 -4.29
CA GLN A 71 21.10 -28.69 -4.58
C GLN A 71 21.94 -28.81 -3.32
N ARG A 72 21.58 -28.07 -2.25
CA ARG A 72 22.28 -28.14 -0.96
C ARG A 72 22.11 -29.50 -0.28
N ALA A 73 20.90 -30.08 -0.32
CA ALA A 73 20.64 -31.41 0.21
C ALA A 73 21.42 -32.50 -0.54
N ALA A 74 21.44 -32.42 -1.88
CA ALA A 74 22.22 -33.33 -2.72
C ALA A 74 23.73 -33.19 -2.47
N HIS A 75 24.25 -31.98 -2.27
CA HIS A 75 25.65 -31.75 -1.94
C HIS A 75 26.06 -32.36 -0.59
N LEU A 76 25.17 -32.33 0.41
CA LEU A 76 25.41 -32.92 1.73
C LEU A 76 25.30 -34.46 1.76
N GLN A 77 24.59 -35.07 0.80
CA GLN A 77 24.45 -36.53 0.71
C GLN A 77 25.62 -37.22 -0.02
N VAL A 78 26.45 -36.46 -0.73
CA VAL A 78 27.58 -36.98 -1.53
C VAL A 78 28.91 -36.93 -0.77
N VAL A 79 28.94 -36.31 0.42
CA VAL A 79 30.08 -36.28 1.36
C VAL A 79 29.87 -37.32 2.45
#